data_AF-A0A0B4D6S8-F1
#
_entry.id   AF-A0A0B4D6S8-F1
#
_cell.length_a   1.000
_cell.length_b   1.000
_cell.length_c   1.000
_cell.angle_alpha   90.00
_cell.angle_beta   90.00
_cell.angle_gamma   90.00
#
_symmetry.space_group_name_H-M   'P 1'
#
loop_
_entity.id
_entity.type
_entity.pdbx_description
1 polymer ?
#
loop_
_entity_poly.entity_id
_entity_poly.type
_entity_poly.pdbx_seq_one_letter_code
_entity_poly.pdbx_strand_id
1 'polypeptide(L)'
;MVQDISDYRAEGILLAGAGRAILLQLANPAIGRGVADHSTFTERPVNRLKGTLTYVYAVVYGNEAQVNEVRRRVNRAHVPVHRAADKASAGYSAFDPALQLWVVATLYDTALTIIEKIYGPLDDAAADAMYQDYARIGTSLQLPAGMWPKDRAAFEGYWAEHLQGLRAEYAGVRVARGLLFPKHTALWYRAIIPPARFLTAGLLPEPLRQDFGLPWSDRHERRFNRTFRILAATYPRLPQGIRYWFKDYCLRELDRDLKRNGQPSKRQGISA
;
A
#
# COMPACT_ATOMS: atom_id res chain seq x y z
N MET A 1 4.00 -18.97 -29.03
CA MET A 1 3.51 -19.27 -27.67
C MET A 1 3.24 -17.93 -27.03
N VAL A 2 2.02 -17.42 -27.17
CA VAL A 2 1.63 -16.11 -26.62
C VAL A 2 1.71 -16.27 -25.11
N GLN A 3 2.64 -15.60 -24.45
CA GLN A 3 2.60 -15.46 -23.00
C GLN A 3 1.26 -14.80 -22.69
N ASP A 4 0.35 -15.58 -22.13
CA ASP A 4 -0.87 -15.06 -21.50
C ASP A 4 -0.41 -13.91 -20.59
N ILE A 5 -0.81 -12.67 -20.93
CA ILE A 5 -0.36 -11.46 -20.23
C ILE A 5 -0.77 -11.65 -18.79
N SER A 6 0.19 -12.05 -17.96
CA SER A 6 -0.08 -12.38 -16.57
C SER A 6 -0.56 -11.09 -15.91
N ASP A 7 -1.75 -11.15 -15.33
CA ASP A 7 -2.36 -10.00 -14.68
C ASP A 7 -1.65 -9.70 -13.35
N TYR A 8 -0.47 -9.09 -13.45
CA TYR A 8 0.45 -8.83 -12.33
C TYR A 8 -0.20 -8.06 -11.18
N ARG A 9 -1.23 -7.29 -11.49
CA ARG A 9 -1.99 -6.44 -10.57
C ARG A 9 -2.85 -7.26 -9.59
N ALA A 10 -3.16 -8.51 -9.92
CA ALA A 10 -3.95 -9.40 -9.09
C ALA A 10 -3.08 -10.26 -8.15
N GLU A 11 -1.75 -10.21 -8.31
CA GLU A 11 -0.83 -11.11 -7.63
C GLU A 11 -0.76 -10.84 -6.13
N GLY A 12 -1.10 -11.84 -5.33
CA GLY A 12 -1.00 -11.81 -3.87
C GLY A 12 0.43 -11.64 -3.37
N ILE A 13 1.46 -11.89 -4.20
CA ILE A 13 2.87 -11.64 -3.83
C ILE A 13 3.15 -10.17 -3.56
N LEU A 14 2.33 -9.25 -4.10
CA LEU A 14 2.41 -7.82 -3.80
C LEU A 14 2.31 -7.53 -2.28
N LEU A 15 1.66 -8.41 -1.51
CA LEU A 15 1.61 -8.32 -0.04
C LEU A 15 3.00 -8.39 0.61
N ALA A 16 3.98 -9.03 -0.02
CA ALA A 16 5.37 -9.05 0.45
C ALA A 16 6.00 -7.65 0.50
N GLY A 17 5.52 -6.73 -0.36
CA GLY A 17 5.95 -5.33 -0.41
C GLY A 17 5.15 -4.39 0.50
N ALA A 18 4.05 -4.82 1.11
CA ALA A 18 3.13 -3.95 1.85
C ALA A 18 3.84 -3.11 2.94
N GLY A 19 4.74 -3.75 3.71
CA GLY A 19 5.50 -3.04 4.74
C GLY A 19 6.46 -1.99 4.16
N ARG A 20 7.08 -2.27 3.00
CA ARG A 20 7.96 -1.32 2.32
C ARG A 20 7.19 -0.05 1.90
N ALA A 21 6.04 -0.21 1.23
CA ALA A 21 5.20 0.91 0.84
C ALA A 21 4.76 1.75 2.05
N ILE A 22 4.32 1.10 3.13
CA ILE A 22 3.93 1.77 4.37
C ILE A 22 5.10 2.58 4.96
N LEU A 23 6.30 2.00 5.03
CA LEU A 23 7.45 2.71 5.60
C LEU A 23 7.93 3.87 4.74
N LEU A 24 7.89 3.74 3.40
CA LEU A 24 8.16 4.87 2.49
C LEU A 24 7.15 6.02 2.68
N GLN A 25 5.88 5.69 2.90
CA GLN A 25 4.84 6.68 3.22
C GLN A 25 5.09 7.34 4.57
N LEU A 26 5.38 6.55 5.61
CA LEU A 26 5.66 7.06 6.96
C LEU A 26 6.97 7.85 7.06
N ALA A 27 7.89 7.65 6.12
CA ALA A 27 9.12 8.43 6.05
C ALA A 27 8.88 9.88 5.60
N ASN A 28 7.75 10.17 4.93
CA ASN A 28 7.35 11.55 4.68
C ASN A 28 6.82 12.17 5.99
N PRO A 29 7.40 13.29 6.48
CA PRO A 29 7.01 13.89 7.76
C PRO A 29 5.53 14.21 7.92
N ALA A 30 4.90 14.78 6.88
CA ALA A 30 3.49 15.18 6.92
C ALA A 30 2.58 13.95 7.02
N ILE A 31 2.87 12.90 6.24
CA ILE A 31 2.13 11.63 6.30
C ILE A 31 2.39 10.93 7.65
N GLY A 32 3.63 10.88 8.10
CA GLY A 32 4.00 10.28 9.39
C GLY A 32 3.26 10.93 10.57
N ARG A 33 3.18 12.26 10.61
CA ARG A 33 2.41 13.03 11.60
C ARG A 33 0.90 12.79 11.47
N GLY A 34 0.35 12.89 10.26
CA GLY A 34 -1.08 12.65 10.03
C GLY A 34 -1.53 11.24 10.45
N VAL A 35 -0.69 10.23 10.22
CA VAL A 35 -0.95 8.87 10.70
C VAL A 35 -0.82 8.77 12.21
N ALA A 36 0.21 9.36 12.80
CA ALA A 36 0.46 9.29 14.23
C ALA A 36 -0.64 9.97 15.07
N ASP A 37 -1.19 11.08 14.56
CA ASP A 37 -2.13 11.92 15.29
C ASP A 37 -3.59 11.48 15.11
N HIS A 38 -3.94 10.87 13.96
CA HIS A 38 -5.34 10.59 13.61
C HIS A 38 -5.67 9.11 13.37
N SER A 39 -4.70 8.20 13.45
CA SER A 39 -4.92 6.80 13.11
C SER A 39 -4.71 5.86 14.29
N THR A 40 -5.69 4.97 14.51
CA THR A 40 -5.51 3.74 15.32
C THR A 40 -4.70 2.67 14.57
N PHE A 41 -3.77 3.10 13.72
CA PHE A 41 -3.08 2.23 12.76
C PHE A 41 -2.32 1.10 13.43
N THR A 42 -1.69 1.38 14.58
CA THR A 42 -0.95 0.41 15.37
C THR A 42 -1.87 -0.60 16.08
N GLU A 43 -3.13 -0.24 16.31
CA GLU A 43 -4.12 -1.11 16.96
C GLU A 43 -4.80 -2.05 15.95
N ARG A 44 -4.98 -1.59 14.70
CA ARG A 44 -5.68 -2.34 13.63
C ARG A 44 -4.91 -2.35 12.30
N PRO A 45 -3.62 -2.76 12.29
CA PRO A 45 -2.77 -2.65 11.10
C PRO A 45 -3.27 -3.48 9.92
N VAL A 46 -3.74 -4.70 10.19
CA VAL A 46 -4.30 -5.60 9.15
C VAL A 46 -5.56 -5.02 8.53
N ASN A 47 -6.43 -4.40 9.33
CA ASN A 47 -7.65 -3.78 8.81
C ASN A 47 -7.34 -2.57 7.93
N ARG A 48 -6.33 -1.77 8.27
CA ARG A 48 -5.94 -0.63 7.43
C ARG A 48 -5.22 -1.07 6.15
N LEU A 49 -4.34 -2.08 6.23
CA LEU A 49 -3.74 -2.67 5.04
C LEU A 49 -4.82 -3.20 4.10
N LYS A 50 -5.77 -3.95 4.64
CA LYS A 50 -6.94 -4.46 3.90
C LYS A 50 -7.77 -3.33 3.29
N GLY A 51 -8.06 -2.25 4.03
CA GLY A 51 -8.79 -1.10 3.51
C GLY A 51 -8.10 -0.45 2.30
N THR A 52 -6.77 -0.30 2.38
CA THR A 52 -5.95 0.24 1.28
C THR A 52 -6.00 -0.68 0.06
N LEU A 53 -5.82 -1.99 0.26
CA LEU A 53 -5.83 -2.94 -0.85
C LEU A 53 -7.22 -3.15 -1.44
N THR A 54 -8.28 -3.13 -0.63
CA THR A 54 -9.66 -3.11 -1.12
C THR A 54 -9.91 -1.88 -2.00
N TYR A 55 -9.40 -0.70 -1.62
CA TYR A 55 -9.47 0.49 -2.49
C TYR A 55 -8.73 0.27 -3.81
N VAL A 56 -7.47 -0.17 -3.75
CA VAL A 56 -6.65 -0.43 -4.95
C VAL A 56 -7.34 -1.43 -5.88
N TYR A 57 -7.77 -2.59 -5.38
CA TYR A 57 -8.42 -3.60 -6.20
C TYR A 57 -9.77 -3.15 -6.74
N ALA A 58 -10.55 -2.38 -5.98
CA ALA A 58 -11.81 -1.85 -6.48
C ALA A 58 -11.60 -0.84 -7.61
N VAL A 59 -10.56 0.00 -7.55
CA VAL A 59 -10.25 0.95 -8.64
C VAL A 59 -9.75 0.22 -9.90
N VAL A 60 -8.95 -0.84 -9.73
CA VAL A 60 -8.36 -1.56 -10.87
C VAL A 60 -9.34 -2.58 -11.50
N TYR A 61 -10.16 -3.24 -10.69
CA TYR A 61 -10.99 -4.38 -11.11
C TYR A 61 -12.48 -4.24 -10.83
N GLY A 62 -12.86 -3.25 -10.03
CA GLY A 62 -14.23 -3.12 -9.56
C GLY A 62 -15.15 -2.46 -10.58
N ASN A 63 -16.45 -2.61 -10.33
CA ASN A 63 -17.48 -1.83 -11.03
C ASN A 63 -17.65 -0.43 -10.41
N GLU A 64 -18.42 0.42 -11.06
CA GLU A 64 -18.64 1.82 -10.63
C GLU A 64 -19.18 1.92 -9.19
N ALA A 65 -20.10 1.04 -8.78
CA ALA A 65 -20.65 1.04 -7.42
C ALA A 65 -19.59 0.71 -6.37
N GLN A 66 -18.71 -0.25 -6.66
CA GLN A 66 -17.57 -0.60 -5.81
C GLN A 66 -16.57 0.55 -5.69
N VAL A 67 -16.21 1.17 -6.82
CA VAL A 67 -15.32 2.34 -6.87
C VAL A 67 -15.91 3.48 -6.03
N ASN A 68 -17.18 3.81 -6.23
CA ASN A 68 -17.84 4.89 -5.49
C ASN A 68 -17.89 4.62 -3.98
N GLU A 69 -18.13 3.37 -3.56
CA GLU A 69 -18.15 3.00 -2.15
C GLU A 69 -16.76 3.09 -1.50
N VAL A 70 -15.70 2.60 -2.15
CA VAL A 70 -14.35 2.72 -1.58
C VAL A 70 -13.90 4.18 -1.52
N ARG A 71 -14.21 4.99 -2.54
CA ARG A 71 -13.95 6.45 -2.53
C ARG A 71 -14.65 7.12 -1.36
N ARG A 72 -15.93 6.82 -1.15
CA ARG A 72 -16.71 7.35 -0.02
C ARG A 72 -16.11 6.95 1.33
N ARG A 73 -15.68 5.70 1.48
CA ARG A 73 -15.02 5.21 2.71
C ARG A 73 -13.72 5.94 3.00
N VAL A 74 -12.86 6.08 1.98
CA VAL A 74 -11.57 6.76 2.11
C VAL A 74 -11.77 8.25 2.41
N ASN A 75 -12.64 8.94 1.68
CA ASN A 75 -12.93 10.35 1.93
C ASN A 75 -13.40 10.59 3.36
N ARG A 76 -14.35 9.79 3.86
CA ARG A 76 -14.81 9.90 5.25
C ARG A 76 -13.68 9.67 6.26
N ALA A 77 -12.76 8.75 5.97
CA ALA A 77 -11.60 8.50 6.83
C ALA A 77 -10.54 9.62 6.74
N HIS A 78 -10.46 10.33 5.61
CA HIS A 78 -9.52 11.43 5.38
C HIS A 78 -10.04 12.79 5.88
N VAL A 79 -11.36 13.00 5.97
CA VAL A 79 -11.98 14.23 6.52
C VAL A 79 -11.33 14.74 7.81
N PRO A 80 -11.11 13.93 8.85
CA PRO A 80 -10.52 14.43 10.09
C PRO A 80 -8.98 14.54 10.06
N VAL A 81 -8.33 14.12 8.98
CA VAL A 81 -6.87 14.00 8.91
C VAL A 81 -6.27 15.28 8.32
N HIS A 82 -6.30 16.33 9.12
CA HIS A 82 -5.64 17.58 8.78
C HIS A 82 -5.20 18.32 10.04
N ARG A 83 -4.17 19.15 9.89
CA ARG A 83 -3.70 20.07 10.91
C ARG A 83 -3.18 21.32 10.23
N ALA A 84 -3.59 22.48 10.73
CA ALA A 84 -3.09 23.76 10.26
C ALA A 84 -1.58 23.89 10.53
N ALA A 85 -0.90 24.69 9.71
CA ALA A 85 0.49 25.06 9.97
C ALA A 85 0.62 25.81 11.30
N ASP A 86 1.71 25.58 12.00
CA ASP A 86 2.09 26.27 13.23
C ASP A 86 3.62 26.49 13.27
N LYS A 87 4.15 27.02 14.38
CA LYS A 87 5.59 27.29 14.52
C LYS A 87 6.47 26.03 14.47
N ALA A 88 5.89 24.83 14.68
CA ALA A 88 6.61 23.56 14.74
C ALA A 88 6.38 22.67 13.50
N SER A 89 5.41 23.02 12.64
CA SER A 89 4.99 22.18 11.52
C SER A 89 4.39 23.00 10.37
N ALA A 90 4.71 22.64 9.13
CA ALA A 90 4.05 23.19 7.94
C ALA A 90 2.56 22.81 7.82
N GLY A 91 2.03 22.04 8.76
CA GLY A 91 0.68 21.47 8.69
C GLY A 91 0.65 20.24 7.76
N TYR A 92 -0.53 19.63 7.65
CA TYR A 92 -0.79 18.55 6.71
C TYR A 92 -2.28 18.43 6.44
N SER A 93 -2.62 17.80 5.31
CA SER A 93 -3.98 17.38 5.00
C SER A 93 -3.94 16.08 4.20
N ALA A 94 -4.80 15.13 4.51
CA ALA A 94 -4.97 13.93 3.68
C ALA A 94 -5.56 14.21 2.29
N PHE A 95 -6.04 15.44 2.07
CA PHE A 95 -6.46 15.96 0.76
C PHE A 95 -5.37 16.78 0.05
N ASP A 96 -4.17 16.89 0.61
CA ASP A 96 -3.03 17.48 -0.10
C ASP A 96 -2.65 16.58 -1.29
N PRO A 97 -2.76 17.09 -2.54
CA PRO A 97 -2.52 16.28 -3.72
C PRO A 97 -1.05 15.87 -3.87
N ALA A 98 -0.08 16.62 -3.33
CA ALA A 98 1.32 16.23 -3.34
C ALA A 98 1.58 15.03 -2.41
N LEU A 99 0.91 15.01 -1.25
CA LEU A 99 0.98 13.86 -0.34
C LEU A 99 0.26 12.64 -0.93
N GLN A 100 -0.87 12.83 -1.61
CA GLN A 100 -1.56 11.74 -2.32
C GLN A 100 -0.70 11.18 -3.46
N LEU A 101 -0.02 12.05 -4.21
CA LEU A 101 0.93 11.63 -5.24
C LEU A 101 2.03 10.75 -4.64
N TRP A 102 2.65 11.18 -3.54
CA TRP A 102 3.67 10.38 -2.86
C TRP A 102 3.13 9.02 -2.42
N VAL A 103 1.94 8.96 -1.81
CA VAL A 103 1.32 7.69 -1.41
C VAL A 103 1.16 6.74 -2.60
N VAL A 104 0.62 7.21 -3.72
CA VAL A 104 0.41 6.36 -4.90
C VAL A 104 1.74 5.96 -5.55
N ALA A 105 2.71 6.88 -5.63
CA ALA A 105 4.04 6.61 -6.14
C ALA A 105 4.74 5.48 -5.36
N THR A 106 4.65 5.49 -4.03
CA THR A 106 5.22 4.39 -3.21
C THR A 106 4.53 3.06 -3.44
N LEU A 107 3.24 3.04 -3.79
CA LEU A 107 2.52 1.82 -4.13
C LEU A 107 2.98 1.29 -5.50
N TYR A 108 3.10 2.17 -6.51
CA TYR A 108 3.57 1.81 -7.85
C TYR A 108 4.99 1.22 -7.80
N ASP A 109 5.94 1.97 -7.26
CA ASP A 109 7.34 1.56 -7.21
C ASP A 109 7.53 0.27 -6.39
N THR A 110 6.79 0.11 -5.28
CA THR A 110 6.81 -1.13 -4.51
C THR A 110 6.26 -2.31 -5.32
N ALA A 111 5.16 -2.11 -6.04
CA ALA A 111 4.57 -3.19 -6.82
C ALA A 111 5.48 -3.59 -7.99
N LEU A 112 6.04 -2.62 -8.73
CA LEU A 112 7.01 -2.87 -9.79
C LEU A 112 8.22 -3.64 -9.24
N THR A 113 8.81 -3.16 -8.13
CA THR A 113 9.92 -3.84 -7.45
C THR A 113 9.62 -5.31 -7.12
N ILE A 114 8.42 -5.59 -6.60
CA ILE A 114 8.03 -6.96 -6.23
C ILE A 114 7.79 -7.81 -7.46
N ILE A 115 7.07 -7.31 -8.46
CA ILE A 115 6.78 -8.04 -9.69
C ILE A 115 8.07 -8.39 -10.42
N GLU A 116 9.00 -7.45 -10.59
CA GLU A 116 10.25 -7.71 -11.27
C GLU A 116 11.17 -8.67 -10.51
N LYS A 117 11.11 -8.68 -9.17
CA LYS A 117 11.82 -9.67 -8.35
C LYS A 117 11.28 -11.09 -8.50
N ILE A 118 10.05 -11.26 -8.98
CA ILE A 118 9.38 -12.56 -9.11
C ILE A 118 9.38 -13.05 -10.56
N TYR A 119 9.07 -12.15 -11.49
CA TYR A 119 8.86 -12.47 -12.90
C TYR A 119 9.99 -12.01 -13.82
N GLY A 120 10.95 -11.24 -13.30
CA GLY A 120 11.93 -10.53 -14.12
C GLY A 120 11.40 -9.20 -14.65
N PRO A 121 12.24 -8.41 -15.35
CA PRO A 121 11.83 -7.12 -15.92
C PRO A 121 10.58 -7.26 -16.78
N LEU A 122 9.65 -6.32 -16.62
CA LEU A 122 8.46 -6.27 -17.46
C LEU A 122 8.81 -5.78 -18.87
N ASP A 123 8.11 -6.29 -19.88
CA ASP A 123 8.12 -5.64 -21.19
C ASP A 123 7.45 -4.26 -21.11
N ASP A 124 7.73 -3.40 -22.09
CA ASP A 124 7.26 -2.03 -22.07
C ASP A 124 5.74 -1.91 -22.04
N ALA A 125 5.01 -2.81 -22.72
CA ALA A 125 3.56 -2.77 -22.77
C ALA A 125 2.95 -3.12 -21.39
N ALA A 126 3.48 -4.14 -20.72
CA ALA A 126 3.07 -4.52 -19.37
C ALA A 126 3.45 -3.45 -18.34
N ALA A 127 4.65 -2.87 -18.45
CA ALA A 127 5.10 -1.79 -17.59
C ALA A 127 4.24 -0.53 -17.74
N ASP A 128 3.90 -0.14 -18.96
CA ASP A 128 3.02 1.00 -19.25
C ASP A 128 1.58 0.74 -18.80
N ALA A 129 1.04 -0.46 -19.03
CA ALA A 129 -0.29 -0.83 -18.54
C ALA A 129 -0.37 -0.75 -17.02
N MET A 130 0.63 -1.29 -16.31
CA MET A 130 0.73 -1.18 -14.87
C MET A 130 0.83 0.28 -14.43
N TYR A 131 1.65 1.09 -15.09
CA TYR A 131 1.80 2.52 -14.77
C TYR A 131 0.48 3.30 -14.87
N GLN A 132 -0.31 3.04 -15.93
CA GLN A 132 -1.61 3.69 -16.12
C GLN A 132 -2.64 3.31 -15.03
N ASP A 133 -2.58 2.09 -14.51
CA ASP A 133 -3.47 1.72 -13.41
C ASP A 133 -3.14 2.46 -12.11
N TYR A 134 -1.87 2.75 -11.85
CA TYR A 134 -1.49 3.58 -10.71
C TYR A 134 -1.88 5.05 -10.89
N ALA A 135 -1.87 5.57 -12.12
CA ALA A 135 -2.49 6.87 -12.42
C ALA A 135 -3.97 6.87 -12.00
N ARG A 136 -4.74 5.84 -12.38
CA ARG A 136 -6.17 5.70 -12.00
C ARG A 136 -6.39 5.59 -10.50
N ILE A 137 -5.51 4.88 -9.79
CA ILE A 137 -5.56 4.75 -8.31
C ILE A 137 -5.48 6.13 -7.66
N GLY A 138 -4.59 7.00 -8.14
CA GLY A 138 -4.49 8.37 -7.62
C GLY A 138 -5.68 9.24 -8.00
N THR A 139 -6.03 9.29 -9.30
CA THR A 139 -7.09 10.19 -9.80
C THR A 139 -8.49 9.79 -9.33
N SER A 140 -8.68 8.54 -8.91
CA SER A 140 -9.92 8.09 -8.28
C SER A 140 -10.18 8.73 -6.91
N LEU A 141 -9.19 9.36 -6.26
CA LEU A 141 -9.38 10.15 -5.05
C LEU A 141 -9.44 11.65 -5.36
N GLN A 142 -8.38 12.39 -5.02
CA GLN A 142 -8.30 13.84 -5.19
C GLN A 142 -7.02 14.28 -5.91
N LEU A 143 -6.19 13.34 -6.38
CA LEU A 143 -5.00 13.68 -7.16
C LEU A 143 -5.44 14.19 -8.55
N PRO A 144 -5.11 15.43 -8.93
CA PRO A 144 -5.36 15.90 -10.29
C PRO A 144 -4.59 15.06 -11.31
N ALA A 145 -5.22 14.71 -12.43
CA ALA A 145 -4.60 13.86 -13.45
C ALA A 145 -3.25 14.41 -13.96
N GLY A 146 -3.12 15.74 -14.08
CA GLY A 146 -1.89 16.40 -14.50
C GLY A 146 -0.74 16.40 -13.49
N MET A 147 -0.98 15.97 -12.23
CA MET A 147 0.08 15.83 -11.22
C MET A 147 0.75 14.44 -11.24
N TRP A 148 0.07 13.41 -11.77
CA TRP A 148 0.75 12.15 -12.02
C TRP A 148 1.81 12.36 -13.10
N PRO A 149 3.05 11.83 -12.94
CA PRO A 149 4.07 12.02 -13.96
C PRO A 149 3.58 11.49 -15.31
N LYS A 150 3.95 12.19 -16.38
CA LYS A 150 3.38 11.93 -17.72
C LYS A 150 3.75 10.55 -18.28
N ASP A 151 4.89 10.01 -17.88
CA ASP A 151 5.48 8.76 -18.35
C ASP A 151 6.42 8.18 -17.29
N ARG A 152 6.89 6.95 -17.51
CA ARG A 152 7.78 6.24 -16.59
C ARG A 152 9.12 6.98 -16.38
N ALA A 153 9.65 7.65 -17.39
CA ALA A 153 10.89 8.42 -17.27
C ALA A 153 10.70 9.66 -16.36
N ALA A 154 9.59 10.38 -16.50
CA ALA A 154 9.24 11.47 -15.59
C ALA A 154 9.00 10.96 -14.15
N PHE A 155 8.41 9.76 -14.01
CA PHE A 155 8.28 9.12 -12.70
C PHE A 155 9.62 8.80 -12.06
N GLU A 156 10.58 8.26 -12.82
CA GLU A 156 11.93 7.96 -12.31
C GLU A 156 12.62 9.22 -11.78
N GLY A 157 12.51 10.35 -12.50
CA GLY A 157 13.02 11.64 -12.05
C GLY A 157 12.36 12.11 -10.74
N TYR A 158 11.02 12.11 -10.71
CA TYR A 158 10.23 12.44 -9.51
C TYR A 158 10.63 11.56 -8.31
N TRP A 159 10.75 10.26 -8.54
CA TRP A 159 11.08 9.27 -7.52
C TRP A 159 12.47 9.49 -6.94
N ALA A 160 13.47 9.66 -7.80
CA ALA A 160 14.85 9.88 -7.39
C ALA A 160 15.01 11.17 -6.56
N GLU A 161 14.39 12.27 -6.99
CA GLU A 161 14.39 13.55 -6.29
C GLU A 161 13.81 13.42 -4.88
N HIS A 162 12.63 12.81 -4.76
CA HIS A 162 11.96 12.66 -3.47
C HIS A 162 12.68 11.69 -2.56
N LEU A 163 13.35 10.67 -3.10
CA LEU A 163 14.09 9.70 -2.31
C LEU A 163 15.41 10.25 -1.74
N GLN A 164 16.09 11.15 -2.47
CA GLN A 164 17.40 11.70 -2.06
C GLN A 164 17.34 12.41 -0.70
N GLY A 165 16.25 13.15 -0.44
CA GLY A 165 16.04 13.90 0.81
C GLY A 165 15.19 13.17 1.86
N LEU A 166 14.63 12.01 1.55
CA LEU A 166 13.66 11.36 2.43
C LEU A 166 14.33 10.85 3.71
N ARG A 167 13.85 11.31 4.86
CA ARG A 167 14.29 10.88 6.19
C ARG A 167 13.09 10.71 7.11
N ALA A 168 13.01 9.57 7.78
CA ALA A 168 11.87 9.29 8.64
C ALA A 168 12.00 10.05 9.97
N GLU A 169 11.04 10.91 10.26
CA GLU A 169 10.96 11.62 11.54
C GLU A 169 10.37 10.77 12.66
N TYR A 170 10.55 11.22 13.90
CA TYR A 170 10.07 10.56 15.12
C TYR A 170 8.62 10.06 15.05
N ALA A 171 7.69 10.86 14.51
CA ALA A 171 6.29 10.46 14.39
C ALA A 171 6.11 9.21 13.51
N GLY A 172 6.71 9.21 12.31
CA GLY A 172 6.71 8.09 11.39
C GLY A 172 7.43 6.87 11.96
N VAL A 173 8.60 7.07 12.58
CA VAL A 173 9.39 6.00 13.23
C VAL A 173 8.62 5.35 14.38
N ARG A 174 7.92 6.14 15.21
CA ARG A 174 7.10 5.62 16.32
C ARG A 174 5.97 4.74 15.81
N VAL A 175 5.27 5.18 14.76
CA VAL A 175 4.20 4.39 14.13
C VAL A 175 4.78 3.11 13.52
N ALA A 176 5.86 3.21 12.75
CA ALA A 176 6.56 2.07 12.16
C ALA A 176 6.96 1.03 13.23
N ARG A 177 7.52 1.48 14.34
CA ARG A 177 7.91 0.61 15.46
C ARG A 177 6.71 -0.11 16.06
N GLY A 178 5.57 0.56 16.21
CA GLY A 178 4.33 -0.06 16.68
C GLY A 178 3.80 -1.15 15.73
N LEU A 179 3.96 -0.96 14.42
CA LEU A 179 3.57 -1.94 13.40
C LEU A 179 4.51 -3.14 13.36
N LEU A 180 5.82 -2.88 13.39
CA LEU A 180 6.84 -3.90 13.21
C LEU A 180 7.13 -4.67 14.51
N PHE A 181 6.95 -4.06 15.68
CA PHE A 181 7.24 -4.64 16.99
C PHE A 181 6.03 -4.52 17.93
N PRO A 182 4.90 -5.16 17.58
CA PRO A 182 3.68 -5.08 18.39
C PRO A 182 3.87 -5.74 19.76
N LYS A 183 3.47 -5.06 20.84
CA LYS A 183 3.58 -5.61 22.22
C LYS A 183 2.44 -6.55 22.59
N HIS A 184 1.21 -6.24 22.19
CA HIS A 184 0.00 -7.00 22.55
C HIS A 184 -0.76 -7.39 21.28
N THR A 185 -0.47 -8.57 20.73
CA THR A 185 -1.15 -9.07 19.52
C THR A 185 -1.46 -10.55 19.59
N ALA A 186 -2.46 -10.95 18.81
CA ALA A 186 -2.85 -12.35 18.65
C ALA A 186 -1.68 -13.22 18.18
N LEU A 187 -1.67 -14.50 18.56
CA LEU A 187 -0.59 -15.44 18.27
C LEU A 187 -0.28 -15.58 16.77
N TRP A 188 -1.32 -15.57 15.93
CA TRP A 188 -1.15 -15.63 14.47
C TRP A 188 -0.40 -14.41 13.92
N TYR A 189 -0.59 -13.22 14.50
CA TYR A 189 0.11 -12.01 14.08
C TYR A 189 1.61 -12.09 14.45
N ARG A 190 1.93 -12.68 15.61
CA ARG A 190 3.32 -12.95 16.04
C ARG A 190 4.07 -13.90 15.10
N ALA A 191 3.37 -14.78 14.39
CA ALA A 191 3.97 -15.66 13.39
C ALA A 191 4.25 -14.94 12.06
N ILE A 192 3.38 -14.02 11.63
CA ILE A 192 3.50 -13.31 10.34
C ILE A 192 4.50 -12.15 10.41
N ILE A 193 4.61 -11.49 11.56
CA ILE A 193 5.39 -10.25 11.66
C ILE A 193 6.89 -10.41 11.44
N PRO A 194 7.60 -11.41 11.99
CA PRO A 194 9.03 -11.57 11.75
C PRO A 194 9.42 -11.70 10.26
N PRO A 195 8.78 -12.55 9.42
CA PRO A 195 9.08 -12.58 8.00
C PRO A 195 8.66 -11.30 7.28
N ALA A 196 7.51 -10.69 7.63
CA ALA A 196 7.09 -9.40 7.04
C ALA A 196 8.11 -8.29 7.33
N ARG A 197 8.63 -8.21 8.56
CA ARG A 197 9.68 -7.26 8.97
C ARG A 197 10.98 -7.51 8.22
N PHE A 198 11.38 -8.77 8.05
CA PHE A 198 12.57 -9.15 7.29
C PHE A 198 12.48 -8.72 5.82
N LEU A 199 11.36 -9.00 5.16
CA LEU A 199 11.12 -8.58 3.78
C LEU A 199 11.09 -7.05 3.67
N THR A 200 10.39 -6.38 4.58
CA THR A 200 10.30 -4.93 4.64
C THR A 200 11.69 -4.29 4.75
N ALA A 201 12.54 -4.78 5.66
CA ALA A 201 13.90 -4.28 5.83
C ALA A 201 14.74 -4.45 4.56
N GLY A 202 14.71 -5.64 3.94
CA GLY A 202 15.50 -5.90 2.72
C GLY A 202 15.00 -5.18 1.47
N LEU A 203 13.73 -4.75 1.45
CA LEU A 203 13.14 -3.98 0.36
C LEU A 203 13.31 -2.47 0.50
N LEU A 204 13.68 -1.98 1.69
CA LEU A 204 13.90 -0.55 1.93
C LEU A 204 15.30 -0.11 1.47
N PRO A 205 15.43 1.13 0.95
CA PRO A 205 16.71 1.80 0.81
C PRO A 205 17.44 1.92 2.15
N GLU A 206 18.77 1.86 2.11
CA GLU A 206 19.62 1.83 3.31
C GLU A 206 19.37 3.00 4.29
N PRO A 207 19.27 4.28 3.85
CA PRO A 207 19.04 5.38 4.79
C PRO A 207 17.74 5.23 5.59
N LEU A 208 16.65 4.86 4.94
CA LEU A 208 15.36 4.66 5.61
C LEU A 208 15.37 3.44 6.53
N ARG A 209 16.08 2.39 6.12
CA ARG A 209 16.26 1.20 6.94
C ARG A 209 16.94 1.56 8.28
N GLN A 210 17.94 2.45 8.24
CA GLN A 210 18.59 2.99 9.42
C GLN A 210 17.66 3.87 10.24
N ASP A 211 16.92 4.80 9.61
CA ASP A 211 15.96 5.67 10.30
C ASP A 211 14.91 4.87 11.08
N PHE A 212 14.42 3.76 10.51
CA PHE A 212 13.45 2.87 11.16
C PHE A 212 14.07 1.86 12.14
N GLY A 213 15.39 1.89 12.35
CA GLY A 213 16.09 1.01 13.28
C GLY A 213 16.03 -0.47 12.88
N LEU A 214 16.14 -0.76 11.58
CA LEU A 214 16.10 -2.11 11.03
C LEU A 214 17.52 -2.58 10.69
N PRO A 215 18.24 -3.25 11.61
CA PRO A 215 19.61 -3.65 11.36
C PRO A 215 19.69 -4.60 10.17
N TRP A 216 20.68 -4.37 9.31
CA TRP A 216 20.93 -5.20 8.13
C TRP A 216 22.40 -5.60 8.08
N SER A 217 22.65 -6.85 7.72
CA SER A 217 24.00 -7.41 7.64
C SER A 217 24.11 -8.23 6.37
N ASP A 218 25.33 -8.56 5.95
CA ASP A 218 25.53 -9.37 4.75
C ASP A 218 24.85 -10.74 4.83
N ARG A 219 24.66 -11.28 6.04
CA ARG A 219 23.89 -12.51 6.25
C ARG A 219 22.40 -12.30 5.97
N HIS A 220 21.84 -11.15 6.36
CA HIS A 220 20.47 -10.79 6.00
C HIS A 220 20.33 -10.63 4.49
N GLU A 221 21.27 -9.93 3.85
CA GLU A 221 21.30 -9.73 2.39
C GLU A 221 21.32 -11.06 1.63
N ARG A 222 22.24 -11.97 1.98
CA ARG A 222 22.31 -13.31 1.36
C ARG A 222 21.02 -14.11 1.56
N ARG A 223 20.42 -14.05 2.76
CA ARG A 223 19.15 -14.72 3.04
C ARG A 223 18.01 -14.11 2.23
N PHE A 224 17.98 -12.78 2.08
CA PHE A 224 16.95 -12.05 1.36
C PHE A 224 16.97 -12.40 -0.13
N ASN A 225 18.16 -12.36 -0.74
CA ASN A 225 18.36 -12.75 -2.13
C ASN A 225 18.01 -14.23 -2.36
N ARG A 226 18.33 -15.12 -1.41
CA ARG A 226 17.90 -16.53 -1.47
C ARG A 226 16.38 -16.67 -1.39
N THR A 227 15.74 -15.93 -0.48
CA THR A 227 14.27 -15.94 -0.33
C THR A 227 13.58 -15.53 -1.63
N PHE A 228 13.99 -14.40 -2.23
CA PHE A 228 13.40 -13.94 -3.50
C PHE A 228 13.72 -14.89 -4.66
N ARG A 229 14.91 -15.49 -4.73
CA ARG A 229 15.21 -16.53 -5.73
C ARG A 229 14.29 -17.74 -5.61
N ILE A 230 14.02 -18.19 -4.38
CA ILE A 230 13.08 -19.29 -4.14
C ILE A 230 11.66 -18.85 -4.54
N LEU A 231 11.20 -17.67 -4.13
CA LEU A 231 9.88 -17.16 -4.47
C LEU A 231 9.70 -16.98 -5.98
N ALA A 232 10.68 -16.45 -6.69
CA ALA A 232 10.67 -16.32 -8.15
C ALA A 232 10.55 -17.68 -8.86
N ALA A 233 11.14 -18.73 -8.28
CA ALA A 233 10.98 -20.08 -8.79
C ALA A 233 9.61 -20.68 -8.42
N THR A 234 9.13 -20.54 -7.18
CA THR A 234 7.97 -21.30 -6.70
C THR A 234 6.65 -20.60 -6.91
N TYR A 235 6.59 -19.26 -6.77
CA TYR A 235 5.36 -18.49 -6.81
C TYR A 235 4.64 -18.54 -8.17
N PRO A 236 5.31 -18.35 -9.33
CA PRO A 236 4.63 -18.42 -10.63
C PRO A 236 3.99 -19.78 -10.93
N ARG A 237 4.45 -20.85 -10.26
CA ARG A 237 3.93 -22.21 -10.40
C ARG A 237 2.66 -22.47 -9.57
N LEU A 238 2.28 -21.53 -8.70
CA LEU A 238 1.06 -21.66 -7.92
C LEU A 238 -0.18 -21.48 -8.81
N PRO A 239 -1.26 -22.26 -8.56
CA PRO A 239 -2.54 -22.05 -9.22
C PRO A 239 -3.02 -20.60 -9.11
N GLN A 240 -3.59 -20.09 -10.19
CA GLN A 240 -4.08 -18.70 -10.27
C GLN A 240 -5.04 -18.34 -9.13
N GLY A 241 -5.92 -19.26 -8.73
CA GLY A 241 -6.84 -19.02 -7.61
C GLY A 241 -6.15 -18.74 -6.27
N ILE A 242 -4.95 -19.30 -6.04
CA ILE A 242 -4.13 -18.99 -4.86
C ILE A 242 -3.45 -17.64 -5.05
N ARG A 243 -2.87 -17.41 -6.23
CA ARG A 243 -2.19 -16.16 -6.55
C ARG A 243 -3.13 -14.96 -6.45
N TYR A 244 -4.38 -15.08 -6.88
CA TYR A 244 -5.35 -13.97 -6.92
C TYR A 244 -6.30 -13.94 -5.72
N TRP A 245 -6.16 -14.88 -4.77
CA TRP A 245 -7.07 -15.06 -3.66
C TRP A 245 -7.37 -13.78 -2.87
N PHE A 246 -6.34 -12.95 -2.64
CA PHE A 246 -6.50 -11.76 -1.80
C PHE A 246 -7.32 -10.66 -2.50
N LYS A 247 -7.12 -10.46 -3.81
CA LYS A 247 -7.99 -9.61 -4.63
C LYS A 247 -9.44 -10.09 -4.56
N ASP A 248 -9.65 -11.39 -4.81
CA ASP A 248 -11.00 -11.98 -4.82
C ASP A 248 -11.66 -11.93 -3.44
N TYR A 249 -10.88 -12.04 -2.36
CA TYR A 249 -11.36 -11.84 -0.99
C TYR A 249 -11.84 -10.40 -0.77
N CYS A 250 -11.01 -9.42 -1.11
CA CYS A 250 -11.34 -8.00 -0.96
C CYS A 250 -12.60 -7.58 -1.75
N LEU A 251 -12.70 -8.00 -3.01
CA LEU A 251 -13.85 -7.65 -3.87
C LEU A 251 -15.15 -8.33 -3.42
N ARG A 252 -15.09 -9.62 -3.05
CA ARG A 252 -16.27 -10.34 -2.52
C ARG A 252 -16.79 -9.74 -1.22
N GLU A 253 -15.90 -9.26 -0.36
CA GLU A 253 -16.31 -8.60 0.87
C GLU A 253 -16.95 -7.24 0.61
N LEU A 254 -16.40 -6.46 -0.32
CA LEU A 254 -16.99 -5.20 -0.75
C LEU A 254 -18.40 -5.41 -1.31
N ASP A 255 -18.61 -6.46 -2.12
CA ASP A 255 -19.94 -6.83 -2.62
C ASP A 255 -20.92 -7.17 -1.51
N ARG A 256 -20.47 -7.90 -0.48
CA ARG A 256 -21.30 -8.23 0.69
C ARG A 256 -21.71 -6.98 1.45
N ASP A 257 -20.78 -6.04 1.63
CA ASP A 257 -21.07 -4.77 2.29
C ASP A 257 -22.08 -3.93 1.50
N LEU A 258 -21.91 -3.84 0.17
CA LEU A 258 -22.84 -3.11 -0.70
C LEU A 258 -24.25 -3.70 -0.65
N LYS A 259 -24.38 -5.04 -0.71
CA LYS A 259 -25.66 -5.73 -0.59
C LYS A 259 -26.33 -5.49 0.77
N ARG A 260 -25.55 -5.50 1.86
CA ARG A 260 -26.07 -5.22 3.21
C ARG A 260 -26.56 -3.78 3.33
N ASN A 261 -25.83 -2.81 2.77
CA ASN A 261 -26.19 -1.39 2.84
C ASN A 261 -27.35 -1.01 1.91
N GLY A 262 -27.60 -1.79 0.86
CA GLY A 262 -28.71 -1.60 -0.09
C GLY A 262 -30.05 -2.22 0.35
N GLN A 263 -30.09 -3.01 1.43
CA GLN A 263 -31.35 -3.52 1.98
C GLN A 263 -32.04 -2.45 2.83
N PRO A 264 -33.34 -2.15 2.61
CA PRO A 264 -34.07 -1.22 3.46
C PRO A 264 -34.07 -1.75 4.90
N SER A 265 -33.65 -0.89 5.84
CA SER A 265 -33.73 -1.18 7.27
C SER A 265 -35.18 -1.55 7.60
N LYS A 266 -35.43 -2.81 7.98
CA LYS A 266 -36.67 -3.19 8.66
C LYS A 266 -36.67 -2.44 9.99
N ARG A 267 -37.14 -1.19 9.99
CA ARG A 267 -37.53 -0.49 11.21
C ARG A 267 -38.54 -1.40 11.90
N GLN A 268 -38.17 -1.87 13.09
CA GLN A 268 -39.07 -2.55 14.00
C GLN A 268 -40.28 -1.63 14.19
N GLY A 269 -41.43 -2.07 13.68
CA GLY A 269 -42.71 -1.47 14.03
C GLY A 269 -42.91 -1.69 15.52
N ILE A 270 -42.79 -0.62 16.30
CA ILE A 270 -43.34 -0.58 17.64
C ILE A 270 -44.84 -0.50 17.42
N SER A 271 -45.55 -1.60 17.68
CA SER A 271 -47.00 -1.60 17.79
C SER A 271 -47.39 -0.69 18.93
N ALA A 272 -48.25 0.28 18.64
CA ALA A 272 -49.14 0.86 19.65
C ALA A 272 -50.23 -0.16 20.02
#